data_AF-A0A455UM50-F1
#
_entry.id   AF-A0A455UM50-F1
#
_cell.length_a   1.000
_cell.length_b   1.000
_cell.length_c   1.000
_cell.angle_alpha   90.00
_cell.angle_beta   90.00
_cell.angle_gamma   90.00
#
_symmetry.space_group_name_H-M   'P 1'
#
loop_
_entity.id
_entity.type
_entity.pdbx_description
1 polymer ?
#
loop_
_entity_poly.entity_id
_entity_poly.type
_entity_poly.pdbx_seq_one_letter_code
_entity_poly.pdbx_strand_id
1 'polypeptide(L)'
;MVDADDKLKDALKLKDAKVLRVSGMQLEATTNGRGLPRLKVTYHDEDGEHLSEWFALETSAQRRAFYAAFLRYHLRAPGGKWTPLSADEVVAEQHRLRHPDFVVGRKVGRHYQIRDKLFDYVGRYRKASDAG
;
A
#
# COMPACT_ATOMS: atom_id res chain seq x y z
N MET A 1 -11.17 -3.43 -20.56
CA MET A 1 -10.10 -4.19 -19.89
C MET A 1 -8.75 -3.85 -20.53
N VAL A 2 -8.51 -2.56 -20.73
CA VAL A 2 -7.16 -2.00 -20.61
C VAL A 2 -6.97 -1.85 -19.10
N ASP A 3 -5.76 -1.99 -18.55
CA ASP A 3 -5.30 -1.11 -17.44
C ASP A 3 -4.11 -1.69 -16.68
N ALA A 4 -4.14 -2.96 -16.28
CA ALA A 4 -3.23 -3.44 -15.24
C ALA A 4 -1.80 -3.70 -15.78
N ASP A 5 -1.71 -4.37 -16.94
CA ASP A 5 -0.43 -4.60 -17.64
C ASP A 5 0.18 -3.31 -18.19
N ASP A 6 -0.65 -2.41 -18.75
CA ASP A 6 -0.18 -1.13 -19.27
C ASP A 6 0.31 -0.22 -18.14
N LYS A 7 -0.39 -0.19 -16.97
CA LYS A 7 0.09 0.53 -15.78
C LYS A 7 1.44 0.00 -15.30
N LEU A 8 1.62 -1.32 -15.21
CA LEU A 8 2.91 -1.89 -14.82
C LEU A 8 3.98 -1.59 -15.86
N LYS A 9 3.68 -1.75 -17.15
CA LYS A 9 4.60 -1.46 -18.25
C LYS A 9 5.02 0.02 -18.27
N ASP A 10 4.09 0.92 -18.03
CA ASP A 10 4.36 2.35 -17.98
C ASP A 10 5.14 2.73 -16.73
N ALA A 11 4.83 2.13 -15.57
CA ALA A 11 5.64 2.28 -14.36
C ALA A 11 7.09 1.82 -14.60
N LEU A 12 7.29 0.67 -15.24
CA LEU A 12 8.62 0.13 -15.55
C LEU A 12 9.44 1.02 -16.52
N LYS A 13 8.80 1.87 -17.32
CA LYS A 13 9.51 2.82 -18.22
C LYS A 13 10.03 4.05 -17.48
N LEU A 14 9.51 4.37 -16.31
CA LEU A 14 9.88 5.58 -15.56
C LEU A 14 11.21 5.36 -14.82
N LYS A 15 12.22 6.18 -15.12
CA LYS A 15 13.56 6.10 -14.50
C LYS A 15 13.57 6.13 -12.96
N ASP A 16 12.61 6.81 -12.36
CA ASP A 16 12.52 6.99 -10.91
C ASP A 16 11.42 6.14 -10.26
N ALA A 17 10.80 5.24 -11.01
CA ALA A 17 9.80 4.34 -10.47
C ALA A 17 10.43 3.07 -9.90
N LYS A 18 9.77 2.52 -8.89
CA LYS A 18 10.04 1.23 -8.32
C LYS A 18 8.74 0.45 -8.28
N VAL A 19 8.74 -0.73 -8.88
CA VAL A 19 7.59 -1.63 -8.90
C VAL A 19 7.93 -2.79 -7.96
N LEU A 20 7.18 -2.91 -6.87
CA LEU A 20 7.33 -3.98 -5.89
C LEU A 20 6.22 -5.01 -6.10
N ARG A 21 6.58 -6.28 -6.30
CA ARG A 21 5.65 -7.40 -6.26
C ARG A 21 5.44 -7.80 -4.81
N VAL A 22 4.26 -7.55 -4.27
CA VAL A 22 4.02 -7.69 -2.84
C VAL A 22 3.70 -9.13 -2.47
N SER A 23 4.51 -9.69 -1.56
CA SER A 23 4.25 -10.98 -0.92
C SER A 23 3.59 -10.82 0.46
N GLY A 24 3.74 -9.65 1.08
CA GLY A 24 3.10 -9.36 2.38
C GLY A 24 2.98 -7.88 2.72
N MET A 25 2.14 -7.61 3.72
CA MET A 25 1.88 -6.28 4.26
C MET A 25 1.91 -6.33 5.78
N GLN A 26 2.60 -5.36 6.39
CA GLN A 26 2.71 -5.18 7.83
C GLN A 26 2.15 -3.81 8.22
N LEU A 27 1.46 -3.78 9.35
CA LEU A 27 0.84 -2.58 9.91
C LEU A 27 1.43 -2.32 11.29
N GLU A 28 1.85 -1.09 11.53
CA GLU A 28 2.45 -0.68 12.80
C GLU A 28 1.81 0.63 13.26
N ALA A 29 1.28 0.64 14.49
CA ALA A 29 0.93 1.88 15.17
C ALA A 29 2.21 2.47 15.79
N THR A 30 2.55 3.68 15.37
CA THR A 30 3.80 4.36 15.76
C THR A 30 3.52 5.84 16.00
N THR A 31 4.56 6.62 16.27
CA THR A 31 4.48 8.07 16.39
C THR A 31 5.40 8.76 15.40
N ASN A 32 5.02 9.93 14.89
CA ASN A 32 5.95 10.77 14.13
C ASN A 32 6.96 11.47 15.05
N GLY A 33 7.88 12.25 14.47
CA GLY A 33 8.89 13.02 15.23
C GLY A 33 8.33 14.10 16.18
N ARG A 34 7.00 14.30 16.22
CA ARG A 34 6.31 15.18 17.17
C ARG A 34 5.53 14.39 18.24
N GLY A 35 5.67 13.07 18.30
CA GLY A 35 4.92 12.20 19.20
C GLY A 35 3.46 11.97 18.82
N LEU A 36 3.03 12.41 17.63
CA LEU A 36 1.63 12.22 17.19
C LEU A 36 1.44 10.83 16.57
N PRO A 37 0.34 10.12 16.88
CA PRO A 37 0.06 8.79 16.34
C PRO A 37 0.07 8.72 14.82
N ARG A 38 0.64 7.64 14.29
CA ARG A 38 0.69 7.31 12.87
C ARG A 38 0.48 5.83 12.67
N LEU A 39 -0.24 5.48 11.61
CA LEU A 39 -0.18 4.15 11.04
C LEU A 39 0.95 4.13 10.02
N LYS A 40 1.91 3.24 10.18
CA LYS A 40 2.88 2.88 9.15
C LYS A 40 2.40 1.60 8.47
N VAL A 41 2.38 1.62 7.15
CA VAL A 41 2.07 0.45 6.33
C VAL A 41 3.31 0.11 5.52
N THR A 42 3.79 -1.12 5.65
CA THR A 42 4.97 -1.61 4.94
C THR A 42 4.57 -2.78 4.05
N TYR A 43 4.83 -2.63 2.76
CA TYR A 43 4.70 -3.69 1.76
C TYR A 43 6.08 -4.27 1.49
N HIS A 44 6.19 -5.59 1.45
CA HIS A 44 7.45 -6.29 1.16
C HIS A 44 7.25 -7.38 0.11
N ASP A 45 8.33 -7.72 -0.59
CA ASP A 45 8.44 -8.91 -1.44
C ASP A 45 9.14 -10.07 -0.71
N GLU A 46 9.40 -11.15 -1.44
CA GLU A 46 10.05 -12.37 -0.92
C GLU A 46 11.55 -12.16 -0.64
N ASP A 47 12.17 -11.19 -1.31
CA ASP A 47 13.59 -10.86 -1.21
C ASP A 47 13.90 -9.81 -0.13
N GLY A 48 12.86 -9.33 0.58
CA GLY A 48 12.96 -8.35 1.67
C GLY A 48 13.00 -6.89 1.20
N GLU A 49 12.84 -6.64 -0.10
CA GLU A 49 12.65 -5.29 -0.62
C GLU A 49 11.29 -4.75 -0.17
N HIS A 50 11.25 -3.48 0.25
CA HIS A 50 10.03 -2.91 0.79
C HIS A 50 9.77 -1.46 0.35
N LEU A 51 8.50 -1.08 0.46
CA LEU A 51 8.00 0.29 0.36
C LEU A 51 7.08 0.56 1.54
N SER A 52 7.10 1.79 2.05
CA SER A 52 6.26 2.18 3.19
C SER A 52 5.53 3.48 2.93
N GLU A 53 4.37 3.61 3.54
CA GLU A 53 3.57 4.83 3.60
C GLU A 53 3.04 5.04 5.02
N TRP A 54 2.67 6.28 5.33
CA TRP A 54 2.24 6.67 6.66
C TRP A 54 0.93 7.45 6.61
N PHE A 55 0.04 7.18 7.56
CA PHE A 55 -1.25 7.84 7.69
C PHE A 55 -1.42 8.41 9.09
N ALA A 56 -2.01 9.60 9.19
CA ALA A 56 -2.64 10.05 10.43
C ALA A 56 -4.12 9.69 10.42
N LEU A 57 -4.66 9.48 11.61
CA LEU A 57 -6.08 9.19 11.84
C LEU A 57 -6.70 10.10 12.93
N GLU A 58 -5.99 11.13 13.35
CA GLU A 58 -6.36 11.99 14.49
C GLU A 58 -7.63 12.81 14.19
N THR A 59 -7.69 13.42 13.01
CA THR A 59 -8.83 14.27 12.60
C THR A 59 -9.76 13.58 11.61
N SER A 60 -11.00 14.05 11.51
CA SER A 60 -11.99 13.55 10.54
C SER A 60 -11.50 13.67 9.10
N ALA A 61 -10.83 14.78 8.76
CA ALA A 61 -10.23 14.99 7.44
C ALA A 61 -9.12 13.97 7.15
N GLN A 62 -8.28 13.68 8.13
CA GLN A 62 -7.23 12.66 8.01
C GLN A 62 -7.81 11.25 7.85
N ARG A 63 -8.84 10.89 8.63
CA ARG A 63 -9.54 9.61 8.47
C ARG A 63 -10.20 9.47 7.10
N ARG A 64 -10.79 10.56 6.56
CA ARG A 64 -11.34 10.57 5.21
C ARG A 64 -10.26 10.40 4.13
N ALA A 65 -9.11 11.05 4.30
CA ALA A 65 -7.96 10.87 3.42
C ALA A 65 -7.43 9.43 3.47
N PHE A 66 -7.27 8.86 4.67
CA PHE A 66 -6.91 7.46 4.87
C PHE A 66 -7.91 6.51 4.21
N TYR A 67 -9.21 6.76 4.37
CA TYR A 67 -10.24 5.95 3.72
C TYR A 67 -10.08 5.94 2.20
N ALA A 68 -9.91 7.12 1.60
CA ALA A 68 -9.80 7.27 0.15
C ALA A 68 -8.50 6.69 -0.42
N ALA A 69 -7.38 6.84 0.29
CA ALA A 69 -6.05 6.43 -0.19
C ALA A 69 -5.69 4.97 0.15
N PHE A 70 -6.28 4.41 1.21
CA PHE A 70 -5.92 3.09 1.73
C PHE A 70 -7.16 2.21 1.94
N LEU A 71 -8.04 2.56 2.88
CA LEU A 71 -9.00 1.60 3.44
C LEU A 71 -9.95 1.03 2.39
N ARG A 72 -10.52 1.88 1.52
CA ARG A 72 -11.51 1.43 0.52
C ARG A 72 -11.00 0.35 -0.44
N TYR A 73 -9.68 0.27 -0.63
CA TYR A 73 -9.04 -0.71 -1.52
C TYR A 73 -8.58 -1.96 -0.76
N HIS A 74 -8.14 -1.80 0.48
CA HIS A 74 -7.56 -2.88 1.28
C HIS A 74 -8.62 -3.70 2.03
N LEU A 75 -9.87 -3.25 2.12
CA LEU A 75 -10.94 -4.07 2.71
C LEU A 75 -11.18 -5.36 1.89
N ARG A 76 -11.12 -6.51 2.56
CA ARG A 76 -11.47 -7.82 1.98
C ARG A 76 -12.95 -7.93 1.60
N ALA A 77 -13.82 -7.24 2.34
CA ALA A 77 -15.25 -7.14 2.09
C ALA A 77 -15.61 -5.70 1.69
N PRO A 78 -15.62 -5.39 0.38
CA PRO A 78 -16.07 -4.09 -0.12
C PRO A 78 -17.51 -3.80 0.33
N GLY A 79 -17.78 -2.59 0.81
CA GLY A 79 -19.11 -2.20 1.31
C GLY A 79 -19.34 -2.41 2.81
N GLY A 80 -18.36 -2.95 3.54
CA GLY A 80 -18.40 -2.98 5.01
C GLY A 80 -18.42 -1.58 5.63
N LYS A 81 -19.10 -1.42 6.76
CA LYS A 81 -19.24 -0.13 7.48
C LYS A 81 -18.09 0.17 8.46
N TRP A 82 -17.05 -0.66 8.49
CA TRP A 82 -15.95 -0.48 9.46
C TRP A 82 -15.13 0.77 9.12
N THR A 83 -15.00 1.67 10.10
CA THR A 83 -14.34 2.96 9.97
C THR A 83 -13.44 3.18 11.19
N PRO A 84 -12.16 2.75 11.12
CA PRO A 84 -11.26 2.84 12.25
C PRO A 84 -10.96 4.28 12.64
N LEU A 85 -10.85 4.51 13.95
CA LEU A 85 -10.62 5.83 14.53
C LEU A 85 -9.15 6.08 14.90
N SER A 86 -8.34 5.03 14.99
CA SER A 86 -6.93 5.11 15.40
C SER A 86 -6.03 4.14 14.64
N ALA A 87 -4.71 4.35 14.70
CA ALA A 87 -3.74 3.43 14.10
C ALA A 87 -3.76 2.05 14.78
N ASP A 88 -3.89 2.01 16.12
CA ASP A 88 -4.00 0.78 16.90
C ASP A 88 -5.21 -0.06 16.49
N GLU A 89 -6.37 0.57 16.27
CA GLU A 89 -7.56 -0.14 15.80
C GLU A 89 -7.35 -0.77 14.42
N VAL A 90 -6.65 -0.07 13.51
CA VAL A 90 -6.30 -0.63 12.20
C VAL A 90 -5.41 -1.86 12.32
N VAL A 91 -4.44 -1.83 13.24
CA VAL A 91 -3.53 -2.95 13.49
C VAL A 91 -4.27 -4.14 14.12
N ALA A 92 -5.11 -3.89 15.12
CA ALA A 92 -5.90 -4.93 15.79
C ALA A 92 -6.83 -5.66 14.81
N GLU A 93 -7.41 -4.93 13.86
CA GLU A 93 -8.34 -5.45 12.87
C GLU A 93 -7.67 -5.76 11.52
N GLN A 94 -6.34 -5.98 11.49
CA GLN A 94 -5.59 -6.23 10.25
C GLN A 94 -6.12 -7.41 9.41
N HIS A 95 -6.78 -8.37 10.05
CA HIS A 95 -7.39 -9.54 9.40
C HIS A 95 -8.48 -9.15 8.38
N ARG A 96 -9.09 -7.97 8.53
CA ARG A 96 -10.06 -7.41 7.55
C ARG A 96 -9.41 -6.90 6.28
N LEU A 97 -8.09 -6.74 6.30
CA LEU A 97 -7.32 -6.10 5.25
C LEU A 97 -6.59 -7.13 4.40
N ARG A 98 -6.41 -6.80 3.12
CA ARG A 98 -5.58 -7.53 2.15
C ARG A 98 -4.51 -6.61 1.61
N HIS A 99 -3.37 -7.18 1.25
CA HIS A 99 -2.34 -6.47 0.53
C HIS A 99 -2.67 -6.39 -0.98
N PRO A 100 -2.16 -5.40 -1.71
CA PRO A 100 -2.16 -5.41 -3.17
C PRO A 100 -1.22 -6.49 -3.71
N ASP A 101 -1.35 -6.86 -4.98
CA ASP A 101 -0.37 -7.71 -5.67
C ASP A 101 0.89 -6.91 -6.07
N PHE A 102 0.73 -5.64 -6.40
CA PHE A 102 1.84 -4.74 -6.75
C PHE A 102 1.69 -3.37 -6.11
N VAL A 103 2.82 -2.77 -5.76
CA VAL A 103 2.93 -1.38 -5.32
C VAL A 103 3.94 -0.66 -6.22
N VAL A 104 3.53 0.49 -6.74
CA VAL A 104 4.43 1.35 -7.52
C VAL A 104 4.80 2.55 -6.67
N GLY A 105 6.09 2.66 -6.34
CA GLY A 105 6.71 3.83 -5.73
C GLY A 105 7.38 4.72 -6.76
N ARG A 106 7.51 6.01 -6.46
CA ARG A 106 8.37 6.94 -7.19
C ARG A 106 9.37 7.58 -6.24
N LYS A 107 10.63 7.67 -6.65
CA LYS A 107 11.67 8.37 -5.90
C LYS A 107 11.37 9.87 -5.85
N VAL A 108 11.34 10.43 -4.65
CA VAL A 108 11.17 11.86 -4.35
C VAL A 108 12.28 12.24 -3.38
N GLY A 109 13.31 12.92 -3.89
CA GLY A 109 14.53 13.17 -3.14
C GLY A 109 15.20 11.86 -2.72
N ARG A 110 15.28 11.62 -1.41
CA ARG A 110 15.90 10.43 -0.81
C ARG A 110 14.92 9.29 -0.49
N HIS A 111 13.62 9.51 -0.67
CA HIS A 111 12.57 8.58 -0.25
C HIS A 111 11.73 8.12 -1.43
N TYR A 112 11.04 6.99 -1.29
CA TYR A 112 10.03 6.55 -2.25
C TYR A 112 8.65 6.94 -1.73
N GLN A 113 7.84 7.51 -2.62
CA GLN A 113 6.42 7.78 -2.37
C GLN A 113 5.59 6.79 -3.17
N ILE A 114 4.67 6.07 -2.51
CA ILE A 114 3.73 5.18 -3.19
C ILE A 114 2.77 6.01 -4.04
N ARG A 115 2.59 5.60 -5.30
CA ARG A 115 1.73 6.25 -6.30
C ARG A 115 0.53 5.39 -6.64
N ASP A 116 0.77 4.11 -6.91
CA ASP A 116 -0.27 3.16 -7.30
C ASP A 116 -0.16 1.86 -6.53
N LYS A 117 -1.32 1.22 -6.37
CA LYS A 117 -1.47 -0.09 -5.75
C LYS A 117 -2.42 -0.90 -6.64
N LEU A 118 -2.00 -2.09 -7.02
CA LEU A 118 -2.74 -2.94 -7.92
C LEU A 118 -3.22 -4.17 -7.17
N PHE A 119 -4.53 -4.40 -7.19
CA PHE A 119 -5.17 -5.55 -6.55
C PHE A 119 -5.77 -6.45 -7.63
N ASP A 120 -5.94 -7.73 -7.29
CA ASP A 120 -6.55 -8.75 -8.14
C ASP A 120 -5.90 -8.83 -9.52
N TYR A 121 -4.58 -8.64 -9.57
CA TYR A 121 -3.83 -8.62 -10.82
C TYR A 121 -3.82 -10.00 -11.48
N VAL A 122 -4.35 -10.02 -12.69
CA VAL A 122 -4.35 -11.17 -13.60
C VAL A 122 -3.62 -10.74 -14.87
N GLY A 123 -2.32 -11.08 -14.97
CA GLY A 123 -1.50 -10.73 -16.12
C GLY A 123 -0.12 -11.38 -16.08
N ARG A 124 0.71 -11.07 -17.10
CA ARG A 124 1.97 -11.79 -17.37
C ARG A 124 3.04 -11.59 -16.30
N TYR A 125 3.02 -10.46 -15.59
CA TYR A 125 3.99 -10.15 -14.54
C TYR A 125 3.77 -10.96 -13.25
N ARG A 126 2.70 -11.76 -13.16
CA ARG A 126 2.39 -12.58 -11.97
C ARG A 126 3.31 -13.79 -11.82
N LYS A 127 3.91 -14.29 -12.91
CA LYS A 127 4.74 -15.51 -12.92
C LYS A 127 6.22 -15.24 -13.18
N ALA A 128 6.60 -14.00 -13.47
CA ALA A 128 7.92 -13.68 -13.96
C ALA A 128 9.05 -13.73 -12.90
N SER A 129 8.75 -14.12 -11.66
CA SER A 129 9.76 -14.25 -10.59
C SER A 129 10.39 -15.64 -10.48
N ASP A 130 9.95 -16.63 -11.28
CA ASP A 130 10.55 -17.98 -11.32
C ASP A 130 11.67 -18.15 -12.37
N ALA A 131 12.12 -17.07 -13.02
CA ALA A 131 13.19 -17.15 -14.01
C ALA A 131 14.06 -15.88 -13.98
N GLY A 132 15.17 -15.95 -13.25
CA GLY A 132 16.23 -14.93 -13.21
C GLY A 132 17.33 -15.31 -12.25
#